data_AF-S7N2F0-F1
#
_entry.id   AF-S7N2F0-F1
#
_cell.length_a   1.000
_cell.length_b   1.000
_cell.length_c   1.000
_cell.angle_alpha   90.00
_cell.angle_beta   90.00
_cell.angle_gamma   90.00
#
_symmetry.space_group_name_H-M   'P 1'
#
loop_
_entity.id
_entity.type
_entity.pdbx_description
1 polymer ?
#
loop_
_entity_poly.entity_id
_entity_poly.type
_entity_poly.pdbx_seq_one_letter_code
_entity_poly.pdbx_strand_id
1 'polypeptide(L)' 'MVQVALDRAKADQTCIVIAHRLSTIQNSNNIAAMSQRTVIEKGTHKELMAQRGAYCKLVP' A
#
# COMPACT_ATOMS: atom_id res chain seq x y z
N MET A 1 3.42 -3.97 -24.37
CA MET A 1 1.97 -4.27 -24.37
C MET A 1 1.57 -5.33 -23.33
N VAL A 2 2.37 -5.58 -22.28
CA VAL A 2 2.04 -6.53 -21.19
C VAL A 2 1.30 -5.86 -20.02
N GLN A 3 1.61 -4.58 -19.76
CA GLN A 3 1.02 -3.81 -18.66
C GLN A 3 -0.51 -3.68 -18.78
N VAL A 4 -1.04 -3.51 -20.01
CA VAL A 4 -2.48 -3.34 -20.25
C VAL A 4 -3.27 -4.65 -20.00
N ALA A 5 -2.67 -5.80 -20.28
CA ALA A 5 -3.28 -7.10 -20.00
C ALA A 5 -3.31 -7.40 -18.49
N LEU A 6 -2.24 -7.02 -17.77
CA LEU A 6 -2.20 -7.11 -16.31
C LEU A 6 -3.20 -6.16 -15.64
N ASP A 7 -3.40 -4.96 -16.20
CA ASP A 7 -4.33 -3.96 -15.67
C ASP A 7 -5.80 -4.44 -15.76
N ARG A 8 -6.16 -5.15 -16.84
CA ARG A 8 -7.53 -5.69 -17.02
C ARG A 8 -7.83 -6.90 -16.13
N ALA A 9 -6.83 -7.70 -15.78
CA ALA A 9 -7.01 -8.81 -14.84
C ALA A 9 -7.19 -8.34 -13.37
N LYS A 10 -6.68 -7.14 -13.04
CA LYS A 10 -6.78 -6.53 -11.70
C LYS A 10 -8.14 -5.93 -11.39
N ALA A 11 -9.02 -5.77 -12.37
CA ALA A 11 -10.33 -5.16 -12.17
C ALA A 11 -11.23 -5.93 -11.18
N ASP A 12 -10.95 -7.22 -10.94
CA ASP A 12 -11.75 -8.09 -10.06
C ASP A 12 -10.93 -8.92 -9.07
N GLN A 13 -9.61 -8.68 -8.97
CA GLN A 13 -8.71 -9.50 -8.14
C GLN A 13 -8.06 -8.69 -7.02
N THR A 14 -8.11 -9.22 -5.79
CA THR A 14 -7.42 -8.64 -4.64
C THR A 14 -5.90 -8.73 -4.85
N CYS A 15 -5.26 -7.59 -5.08
CA CYS A 15 -3.82 -7.50 -5.31
C CYS A 15 -3.10 -7.10 -4.00
N ILE A 16 -2.36 -8.03 -3.40
CA ILE A 16 -1.54 -7.76 -2.21
C ILE A 16 -0.13 -7.38 -2.68
N VAL A 17 0.33 -6.18 -2.33
CA VAL A 17 1.67 -5.69 -2.71
C VAL A 17 2.50 -5.50 -1.45
N ILE A 18 3.61 -6.24 -1.34
CA ILE A 18 4.64 -6.03 -0.32
C ILE A 18 5.75 -5.22 -0.96
N ALA A 19 5.87 -3.94 -0.60
CA ALA A 19 6.88 -3.06 -1.15
C ALA A 19 7.55 -2.25 -0.05
N HIS A 20 8.87 -2.09 -0.19
CA HIS A 20 9.66 -1.16 0.61
C HIS A 20 9.73 0.24 -0.03
N ARG A 21 9.31 0.37 -1.29
CA ARG A 21 9.28 1.65 -2.02
C ARG A 21 7.89 2.26 -1.94
N LEU A 22 7.83 3.49 -1.44
CA LEU A 22 6.59 4.21 -1.23
C LEU A 22 5.81 4.47 -2.53
N SER A 23 6.53 4.68 -3.64
CA SER A 23 5.97 4.96 -4.96
C SER A 23 5.02 3.87 -5.46
N THR A 24 5.18 2.63 -4.97
CA THR A 24 4.37 1.48 -5.37
C THR A 24 3.07 1.40 -4.56
N ILE A 25 3.07 1.87 -3.31
CA ILE A 25 1.93 1.77 -2.40
C ILE A 25 1.09 3.04 -2.31
N GLN A 26 1.62 4.18 -2.80
CA GLN A 26 0.93 5.48 -2.76
C GLN A 26 -0.44 5.48 -3.50
N ASN A 27 -0.57 4.69 -4.57
CA ASN A 27 -1.80 4.58 -5.36
C ASN A 27 -2.71 3.43 -4.90
N SER A 28 -2.44 2.79 -3.75
CA SER A 28 -3.24 1.67 -3.26
C SER A 28 -4.51 2.16 -2.54
N ASN A 29 -5.62 1.47 -2.77
CA ASN A 29 -6.90 1.77 -2.11
C ASN A 29 -6.89 1.49 -0.60
N ASN A 30 -6.07 0.54 -0.15
CA ASN A 30 -5.89 0.22 1.27
C ASN A 30 -4.45 -0.21 1.50
N ILE A 31 -3.80 0.42 2.47
CA ILE A 31 -2.42 0.16 2.86
C ILE A 31 -2.44 -0.35 4.30
N ALA A 32 -1.80 -1.49 4.55
CA ALA A 32 -1.63 -2.03 5.89
C ALA A 32 -0.13 -2.06 6.23
N ALA A 33 0.26 -1.33 7.29
CA ALA A 33 1.60 -1.41 7.84
C ALA A 33 1.67 -2.56 8.85
N MET A 34 2.63 -3.46 8.68
CA MET A 34 2.88 -4.56 9.60
C MET A 34 4.19 -4.34 10.34
N SER A 35 4.18 -4.63 11.65
CA SER A 35 5.36 -4.68 12.49
C SER A 35 5.24 -5.83 13.48
N GLN A 36 6.35 -6.51 13.77
CA GLN A 36 6.40 -7.61 14.75
C GLN A 36 5.32 -8.69 14.53
N ARG A 37 5.02 -9.03 13.27
CA ARG A 37 3.98 -9.98 12.85
C ARG A 37 2.52 -9.52 13.06
N THR A 38 2.28 -8.27 13.45
CA THR A 38 0.94 -7.71 13.64
C THR A 38 0.70 -6.52 12.71
N VAL A 39 -0.54 -6.34 12.25
CA VAL A 39 -0.95 -5.12 11.53
C VAL A 39 -1.05 -3.99 12.55
N ILE A 40 -0.16 -3.01 12.44
CA ILE A 40 -0.10 -1.88 13.36
C ILE A 40 -0.91 -0.68 12.86
N GLU A 41 -1.04 -0.52 11.54
CA GLU A 41 -1.84 0.55 10.94
C GLU A 41 -2.50 0.05 9.65
N LYS A 42 -3.70 0.55 9.36
CA LYS A 42 -4.41 0.29 8.12
C LYS A 42 -5.20 1.53 7.69
N GLY A 43 -5.21 1.82 6.40
CA GLY A 43 -5.96 2.95 5.87
C GLY A 43 -5.47 3.38 4.49
N THR A 44 -6.03 4.48 4.01
CA THR A 44 -5.53 5.11 2.79
C THR A 44 -4.21 5.84 3.05
N HIS A 45 -3.46 6.12 1.97
CA HIS A 45 -2.22 6.90 2.06
C HIS A 45 -2.39 8.20 2.84
N LYS A 46 -3.50 8.93 2.61
CA LYS A 46 -3.79 10.20 3.30
C LYS A 46 -4.03 10.01 4.79
N GLU A 47 -4.78 8.98 5.18
CA GLU A 47 -5.06 8.70 6.60
C GLU A 47 -3.80 8.29 7.35
N LEU A 48 -2.97 7.44 6.76
CA LEU A 48 -1.71 7.00 7.36
C LEU A 48 -0.67 8.14 7.44
N MET A 49 -0.68 9.05 6.46
CA MET A 49 0.12 10.27 6.50
C MET A 49 -0.37 11.24 7.59
N ALA A 50 -1.69 11.37 7.78
CA ALA A 50 -2.27 12.20 8.83
C ALA A 50 -2.00 11.63 10.23
N GLN A 51 -2.00 10.29 10.39
CA GLN A 51 -1.68 9.63 11.66
C GLN A 51 -0.20 9.79 12.07
N ARG A 52 0.69 10.16 11.14
CA ARG A 52 2.14 10.29 11.37
C ARG A 52 2.76 9.08 12.10
N GLY A 53 2.21 7.90 11.87
CA GLY A 53 2.62 6.67 12.54
C GLY A 53 3.84 6.01 11.90
N ALA A 54 3.92 4.68 12.02
CA ALA A 54 5.03 3.90 11.45
C ALA A 54 5.08 3.99 9.92
N TYR A 55 3.92 4.07 9.26
CA TYR A 55 3.85 4.33 7.82
C TYR A 55 4.56 5.64 7.45
N CYS A 56 4.36 6.70 8.25
CA CYS A 56 4.99 8.00 8.02
C CYS A 56 6.49 8.02 8.32
N LYS A 57 6.96 7.19 9.24
CA LYS A 57 8.40 7.03 9.52
C LYS A 57 9.16 6.29 8.41
N LEU A 58 8.45 5.53 7.57
CA LEU A 58 8.99 4.87 6.38
C LEU A 58 9.02 5.80 5.16
N VAL A 59 8.37 6.96 5.25
CA VAL A 59 8.48 8.04 4.27
C VAL A 59 9.67 8.93 4.67
N PRO A 60 10.76 8.93 3.90
CA PRO A 60 11.86 9.86 4.13
C PRO A 60 11.46 11.32 3.86
#